data_AF-A0A3N9U0F5-F1
#
_entry.id   AF-A0A3N9U0F5-F1
#
_cell.length_a   1.000
_cell.length_b   1.000
_cell.length_c   1.000
_cell.angle_alpha   90.00
_cell.angle_beta   90.00
_cell.angle_gamma   90.00
#
_symmetry.space_group_name_H-M   'P 1'
#
loop_
_entity.id
_entity.type
_entity.pdbx_description
1 polymer ?
#
loop_
_entity_poly.entity_id
_entity_poly.type
_entity_poly.pdbx_seq_one_letter_code
_entity_poly.pdbx_strand_id
1 'polypeptide(L)'
;MTMQTTIVRTQSQYSPISDEVKTEEMLDRVLGLIDNFKQDNKFWQHFKQKAIAMKNGQGPKTDAQFLLHSNVYYLRELFEDCEDEEGLNILEELERDCF
;
A
#
# COMPACT_ATOMS: atom_id res chain seq x y z
N MET A 1 -44.49 -15.61 6.05
CA MET A 1 -43.57 -14.45 6.12
C MET A 1 -42.16 -14.98 6.15
N THR A 2 -41.42 -14.83 5.06
CA THR A 2 -40.00 -15.21 4.98
C THR A 2 -39.32 -14.06 4.26
N MET A 3 -38.53 -13.29 5.00
CA MET A 3 -37.74 -12.19 4.45
C MET A 3 -36.50 -12.79 3.79
N GLN A 4 -36.40 -12.66 2.47
CA GLN A 4 -35.18 -12.97 1.74
C GLN A 4 -34.23 -11.78 1.88
N THR A 5 -33.13 -11.99 2.60
CA THR A 5 -32.05 -11.02 2.70
C THR A 5 -31.28 -11.00 1.38
N THR A 6 -31.51 -9.97 0.57
CA THR A 6 -30.70 -9.68 -0.61
C THR A 6 -29.37 -9.09 -0.17
N ILE A 7 -28.30 -9.87 -0.28
CA ILE A 7 -26.93 -9.36 -0.12
C ILE A 7 -26.56 -8.66 -1.43
N VAL A 8 -26.59 -7.34 -1.43
CA VAL A 8 -26.07 -6.53 -2.53
C VAL A 8 -24.54 -6.58 -2.44
N ARG A 9 -23.90 -7.49 -3.19
CA ARG A 9 -22.46 -7.40 -3.45
C ARG A 9 -22.25 -6.19 -4.37
N THR A 10 -21.72 -5.11 -3.82
CA THR A 10 -21.21 -3.98 -4.61
C THR A 10 -20.14 -4.51 -5.56
N GLN A 11 -20.32 -4.23 -6.86
CA GLN A 11 -19.38 -4.62 -7.90
C GLN A 11 -18.10 -3.82 -7.69
N SER A 12 -17.02 -4.50 -7.31
CA SER A 12 -15.67 -3.93 -7.35
C SER A 12 -15.37 -3.53 -8.80
N GLN A 13 -14.97 -2.27 -9.01
CA GLN A 13 -14.56 -1.77 -10.31
C GLN A 13 -13.34 -2.58 -10.77
N TYR A 14 -13.49 -3.37 -11.83
CA TYR A 14 -12.40 -4.15 -12.40
C TYR A 14 -11.31 -3.22 -12.91
N SER A 15 -10.21 -3.09 -12.15
CA SER A 15 -8.97 -2.51 -12.66
C SER A 15 -8.25 -3.59 -13.49
N PRO A 16 -7.74 -3.26 -14.69
CA PRO A 16 -7.06 -4.25 -15.55
C PRO A 16 -5.72 -4.75 -14.97
N ILE A 17 -5.23 -4.10 -13.92
CA ILE A 17 -4.01 -4.44 -13.18
C ILE A 17 -4.42 -5.14 -11.89
N SER A 18 -3.80 -6.28 -11.56
CA SER A 18 -4.07 -6.98 -10.30
C SER A 18 -3.65 -6.14 -9.10
N ASP A 19 -4.34 -6.32 -7.97
CA ASP A 19 -4.04 -5.65 -6.70
C ASP A 19 -2.58 -5.89 -6.27
N GLU A 20 -2.05 -7.09 -6.53
CA GLU A 20 -0.66 -7.46 -6.28
C GLU A 20 0.31 -6.51 -7.01
N VAL A 21 0.12 -6.28 -8.31
CA VAL A 21 0.99 -5.40 -9.11
C VAL A 21 0.92 -3.96 -8.60
N LYS A 22 -0.29 -3.45 -8.28
CA LYS A 22 -0.45 -2.09 -7.74
C LYS A 22 0.26 -1.93 -6.39
N THR A 23 0.17 -2.92 -5.52
CA THR A 23 0.84 -2.88 -4.22
C THR A 23 2.37 -2.96 -4.37
N GLU A 24 2.89 -3.68 -5.36
CA GLU A 24 4.33 -3.68 -5.65
C GLU A 24 4.81 -2.33 -6.19
N GLU A 25 4.09 -1.74 -7.15
CA GLU A 25 4.41 -0.42 -7.70
C GLU A 25 4.37 0.67 -6.62
N MET A 26 3.36 0.63 -5.75
CA MET A 26 3.25 1.54 -4.61
C MET A 26 4.44 1.37 -3.65
N LEU A 27 4.82 0.12 -3.34
CA LEU A 27 5.98 -0.15 -2.49
C LEU A 27 7.27 0.42 -3.08
N ASP A 28 7.48 0.26 -4.40
CA ASP A 28 8.65 0.81 -5.07
C ASP A 28 8.68 2.34 -5.04
N ARG A 29 7.52 3.00 -5.22
CA ARG A 29 7.40 4.45 -5.11
C ARG A 29 7.79 4.94 -3.71
N VAL A 30 7.25 4.30 -2.67
CA VAL A 30 7.55 4.63 -1.27
C VAL A 30 9.05 4.48 -0.99
N LEU A 31 9.67 3.39 -1.44
CA LEU A 31 11.12 3.18 -1.27
C LEU A 31 11.94 4.28 -1.96
N GLY A 32 11.54 4.67 -3.18
CA GLY A 32 12.17 5.77 -3.91
C GLY A 32 12.08 7.11 -3.20
N LEU A 33 10.93 7.45 -2.63
CA LEU A 33 10.76 8.69 -1.85
C LEU A 33 11.61 8.69 -0.58
N ILE A 34 11.63 7.58 0.16
CA ILE A 34 12.44 7.45 1.37
C ILE A 34 13.92 7.73 1.08
N ASP A 35 14.44 7.16 -0.02
CA ASP A 35 15.83 7.32 -0.41
C ASP A 35 16.14 8.72 -0.97
N ASN A 36 15.24 9.30 -1.77
CA ASN A 36 15.44 10.62 -2.39
C ASN A 36 15.30 11.80 -1.42
N PHE A 37 14.35 11.72 -0.49
CA PHE A 37 14.08 12.79 0.47
C PHE A 37 14.81 12.61 1.81
N LYS A 38 15.73 11.63 1.88
CA LYS A 38 16.54 11.33 3.08
C LYS A 38 15.69 11.20 4.34
N GLN A 39 14.58 10.48 4.23
CA GLN A 39 13.77 10.07 5.36
C GLN A 39 14.55 9.03 6.16
N ASP A 40 15.47 9.51 7.02
CA ASP A 40 16.53 8.70 7.65
C ASP A 40 16.19 8.24 9.07
N ASN A 41 15.00 8.57 9.56
CA ASN A 41 14.55 8.20 10.88
C ASN A 41 14.43 6.67 11.05
N LYS A 42 14.44 6.22 12.31
CA LYS A 42 14.42 4.78 12.65
C LYS A 42 13.20 4.05 12.08
N PHE A 43 12.08 4.73 11.90
CA PHE A 43 10.86 4.13 11.36
C PHE A 43 11.07 3.74 9.89
N TRP A 44 11.52 4.66 9.04
CA TRP A 44 11.74 4.38 7.62
C TRP A 44 12.88 3.41 7.36
N GLN A 45 13.92 3.41 8.20
CA GLN A 45 14.96 2.38 8.15
C GLN A 45 14.38 0.99 8.41
N HIS A 46 13.51 0.85 9.41
CA HIS A 46 12.85 -0.42 9.73
C HIS A 46 11.87 -0.85 8.63
N PHE A 47 11.12 0.11 8.06
CA PHE A 47 10.23 -0.14 6.92
C PHE A 47 11.01 -0.72 5.72
N LYS A 48 12.14 -0.08 5.34
CA LYS A 48 13.01 -0.57 4.27
C LYS A 48 13.55 -1.97 4.54
N GLN A 49 13.98 -2.25 5.77
CA GLN A 49 14.45 -3.58 6.15
C GLN A 49 13.37 -4.64 5.96
N LYS A 50 12.12 -4.35 6.34
CA LYS A 50 10.99 -5.26 6.10
C LYS A 50 10.70 -5.45 4.62
N ALA A 51 10.70 -4.37 3.83
CA ALA A 51 10.49 -4.45 2.38
C ALA A 51 11.57 -5.31 1.69
N ILE A 52 12.84 -5.17 2.09
CA ILE A 52 13.95 -5.98 1.57
C ILE A 52 13.81 -7.44 1.99
N ALA A 53 13.53 -7.72 3.27
CA ALA A 53 13.34 -9.08 3.76
C ALA A 53 12.19 -9.78 3.00
N MET A 54 11.08 -9.06 2.82
CA MET A 54 9.92 -9.51 2.03
C MET A 54 10.31 -9.88 0.60
N LYS A 55 10.97 -8.97 -0.14
CA LYS A 55 11.42 -9.20 -1.53
C LYS A 55 12.39 -10.38 -1.65
N ASN A 56 13.18 -10.65 -0.60
CA ASN A 56 14.10 -11.79 -0.54
C ASN A 56 13.45 -13.10 -0.07
N GLY A 57 12.14 -13.11 0.22
CA GLY A 57 11.44 -14.28 0.77
C GLY A 57 11.90 -14.66 2.19
N GLN A 58 12.38 -13.68 2.96
CA GLN A 58 12.90 -13.86 4.31
C GLN A 58 11.87 -13.40 5.36
N GLY A 59 11.76 -14.18 6.45
CA GLY A 59 10.85 -13.87 7.56
C GLY A 59 9.43 -14.44 7.37
N PRO A 60 8.46 -13.97 8.17
CA PRO A 60 7.05 -14.35 8.00
C PRO A 60 6.58 -13.97 6.59
N LYS A 61 5.61 -14.72 6.04
CA LYS A 61 5.01 -14.41 4.74
C LYS A 61 4.24 -13.09 4.84
N THR A 62 4.92 -11.97 4.62
CA THR A 62 4.34 -10.66 4.38
C THR A 62 4.32 -10.43 2.87
N ASP A 63 3.22 -9.94 2.35
CA ASP A 63 3.13 -9.41 0.98
C ASP A 63 3.19 -7.87 1.03
N ALA A 64 3.34 -7.24 -0.14
CA ALA A 64 3.41 -5.79 -0.25
C ALA A 64 2.13 -5.13 0.31
N GLN A 65 0.97 -5.76 0.07
CA GLN A 65 -0.32 -5.31 0.59
C GLN A 65 -0.30 -5.17 2.11
N PHE A 66 0.14 -6.19 2.85
CA PHE A 66 0.22 -6.14 4.32
C PHE A 66 1.18 -5.04 4.80
N LEU A 67 2.35 -4.91 4.15
CA LEU A 67 3.34 -3.92 4.54
C LEU A 67 2.82 -2.49 4.31
N LEU A 68 2.13 -2.24 3.19
CA LEU A 68 1.54 -0.94 2.90
C LEU A 68 0.36 -0.63 3.83
N HIS A 69 -0.60 -1.56 3.95
CA HIS A 69 -1.80 -1.35 4.76
C HIS A 69 -1.46 -1.09 6.23
N SER A 70 -0.52 -1.84 6.80
CA SER A 70 -0.09 -1.66 8.19
C SER A 70 0.64 -0.33 8.46
N ASN A 71 0.98 0.44 7.43
CA ASN A 71 1.67 1.72 7.53
C ASN A 71 0.94 2.86 6.78
N VAL A 72 -0.31 2.65 6.34
CA VAL A 72 -1.05 3.55 5.43
C VAL A 72 -1.07 5.02 5.87
N TYR A 73 -1.22 5.27 7.17
CA TYR A 73 -1.17 6.61 7.76
C TYR A 73 0.16 7.32 7.49
N TYR A 74 1.28 6.64 7.73
CA TYR A 74 2.61 7.19 7.51
C TYR A 74 2.96 7.33 6.03
N LEU A 75 2.37 6.49 5.16
CA LEU A 75 2.52 6.63 3.72
C LEU A 75 1.84 7.90 3.22
N ARG A 76 0.64 8.21 3.73
CA ARG A 76 -0.04 9.47 3.41
C ARG A 76 0.78 10.69 3.82
N GLU A 77 1.30 10.71 5.07
CA GLU A 77 2.19 11.77 5.53
C GLU A 77 3.44 11.90 4.64
N LEU A 78 4.06 10.78 4.24
CA LEU A 78 5.20 10.78 3.32
C LEU A 78 4.87 11.42 1.97
N PHE A 79 3.73 11.08 1.38
CA PHE A 79 3.33 11.65 0.09
C PHE A 79 2.97 13.13 0.19
N GLU A 80 2.29 13.54 1.26
CA GLU A 80 2.00 14.96 1.53
C GLU A 80 3.29 15.77 1.70
N ASP A 81 4.23 15.29 2.51
CA ASP A 81 5.53 15.95 2.73
C ASP A 81 6.38 16.07 1.45
N CYS A 82 6.23 15.11 0.52
CA CYS A 82 6.94 15.10 -0.75
C CYS A 82 6.16 15.76 -1.90
N GLU A 83 4.98 16.33 -1.63
CA GLU A 83 4.06 16.89 -2.64
C GLU A 83 3.74 15.90 -3.78
N ASP A 84 3.65 14.60 -3.45
CA ASP A 84 3.46 13.51 -4.39
C ASP A 84 1.96 13.18 -4.61
N GLU A 85 1.29 14.03 -5.39
CA GLU A 85 -0.15 13.88 -5.70
C GLU A 85 -0.47 12.54 -6.38
N GLU A 86 0.43 12.02 -7.22
CA GLU A 86 0.23 10.72 -7.87
C GLU A 86 0.27 9.60 -6.84
N GLY A 87 1.21 9.65 -5.88
CA GLY A 87 1.25 8.72 -4.75
C GLY A 87 -0.03 8.75 -3.91
N LEU A 88 -0.56 9.94 -3.61
CA LEU A 88 -1.83 10.09 -2.90
C LEU A 88 -3.01 9.48 -3.65
N ASN A 89 -3.10 9.70 -4.96
CA ASN A 89 -4.19 9.14 -5.79
C ASN A 89 -4.15 7.60 -5.82
N ILE A 90 -2.96 7.01 -5.98
CA ILE A 90 -2.80 5.55 -5.94
C ILE A 90 -3.14 5.02 -4.54
N LEU A 91 -2.74 5.73 -3.48
CA LEU A 91 -3.05 5.34 -2.11
C LEU A 91 -4.56 5.34 -1.85
N GLU A 92 -5.29 6.34 -2.34
CA GLU A 92 -6.76 6.39 -2.24
C GLU A 92 -7.45 5.27 -3.01
N GLU A 93 -6.94 4.90 -4.19
CA GLU A 93 -7.43 3.75 -4.94
C GLU A 93 -7.20 2.44 -4.17
N LEU A 94 -6.01 2.24 -3.62
CA LEU A 94 -5.70 1.07 -2.80
C LEU A 94 -6.55 1.01 -1.52
N GLU A 95 -6.75 2.15 -0.84
CA GLU A 95 -7.62 2.24 0.35
C GLU A 95 -9.07 1.88 0.06
N ARG A 96 -9.57 2.24 -1.13
CA ARG A 96 -10.95 1.96 -1.52
C ARG A 96 -11.14 0.51 -1.98
N ASP A 97 -10.20 -0.01 -2.76
CA ASP A 97 -10.40 -1.25 -3.52
C ASP A 97 -9.69 -2.46 -2.90
N CYS A 98 -8.65 -2.25 -2.07
CA CYS A 98 -7.74 -3.32 -1.60
C CYS A 98 -7.56 -3.40 -0.06
N PHE A 99 -7.61 -2.29 0.66
CA PHE A 99 -7.34 -2.23 2.11
C PHE A 99 -8.58 -2.39 2.98
#